data_AF-A0A0F9GKI1-F1
#
_entry.id   AF-A0A0F9GKI1-F1
#
_cell.length_a   1.000
_cell.length_b   1.000
_cell.length_c   1.000
_cell.angle_alpha   90.00
_cell.angle_beta   90.00
_cell.angle_gamma   90.00
#
_symmetry.space_group_name_H-M   'P 1'
#
loop_
_entity.id
_entity.type
_entity.pdbx_description
1 polymer ?
#
loop_
_entity_poly.entity_id
_entity_poly.type
_entity_poly.pdbx_seq_one_letter_code
_entity_poly.pdbx_strand_id
1 'polypeptide(L)'
;IEVPHWKSVDDNTLCTFLLSEYKRLLLPFKRNSFDVEMSDFKGKPNRLKELRNIIKRRGGKLLSDVYTKTDDKNIKLQCKCGNIYLTKPHSLFYSNGTRCYKCRLVKD
;
A
#
# COMPACT_ATOMS: atom_id res chain seq x y z
N ILE A 1 -4.61 26.16 -7.28
CA ILE A 1 -4.02 26.93 -6.16
C ILE A 1 -2.59 26.42 -6.02
N GLU A 2 -1.62 27.24 -6.40
CA GLU A 2 -0.22 26.93 -6.11
C GLU A 2 0.05 27.30 -4.66
N VAL A 3 0.53 26.35 -3.87
CA VAL A 3 0.87 26.58 -2.46
C VAL A 3 2.36 26.88 -2.38
N PRO A 4 2.77 28.09 -1.99
CA PRO A 4 4.19 28.37 -1.85
C PRO A 4 4.77 27.61 -0.65
N HIS A 5 6.02 27.15 -0.78
CA HIS A 5 6.68 26.23 0.17
C HIS A 5 6.62 26.68 1.65
N TRP A 6 6.67 27.98 1.93
CA TRP A 6 6.60 28.55 3.29
C TRP A 6 5.20 28.51 3.94
N LYS A 7 4.16 28.11 3.20
CA LYS A 7 2.78 28.03 3.70
C LYS A 7 2.37 26.59 4.03
N SER A 8 3.24 25.61 3.73
CA SER A 8 3.07 24.20 4.08
C SER A 8 3.99 23.77 5.23
N VAL A 9 4.31 24.69 6.14
CA VAL A 9 5.20 24.41 7.30
C VAL A 9 4.48 23.53 8.33
N ASP A 10 3.17 23.69 8.46
CA ASP A 10 2.30 22.89 9.30
C ASP A 10 0.88 22.81 8.70
N ASP A 11 0.12 21.80 9.13
CA ASP A 11 -1.21 21.50 8.60
C ASP A 11 -2.20 22.65 8.79
N ASN A 12 -2.13 23.38 9.92
CA ASN A 12 -3.06 24.48 10.20
C ASN A 12 -2.80 25.67 9.29
N THR A 13 -1.53 26.05 9.11
CA THR A 13 -1.13 27.14 8.21
C THR A 13 -1.53 26.82 6.76
N LEU A 14 -1.32 25.58 6.33
CA LEU A 14 -1.70 25.11 5.00
C LEU A 14 -3.21 25.14 4.79
N CYS A 15 -3.98 24.58 5.72
CA CYS A 15 -5.44 24.56 5.66
C CYS A 15 -6.00 25.99 5.62
N THR A 16 -5.47 26.89 6.44
CA THR A 16 -5.90 28.29 6.48
C THR A 16 -5.68 28.97 5.12
N PHE A 17 -4.51 28.77 4.51
CA PHE A 17 -4.20 29.31 3.18
C PHE A 17 -5.11 28.75 2.08
N LEU A 18 -5.35 27.44 2.09
CA LEU A 18 -6.24 26.80 1.12
C LEU A 18 -7.67 27.33 1.24
N LEU A 19 -8.18 27.49 2.45
CA LEU A 19 -9.52 28.05 2.69
C LEU A 19 -9.64 29.51 2.22
N SER A 20 -8.62 30.34 2.44
CA SER A 20 -8.64 31.72 1.97
C SER A 20 -8.62 31.82 0.44
N GLU A 21 -7.79 31.01 -0.21
CA GLU A 21 -7.71 30.97 -1.68
C GLU A 21 -8.99 30.42 -2.31
N TYR A 22 -9.61 29.44 -1.66
CA TYR A 22 -10.87 28.88 -2.10
C TYR A 22 -12.00 29.92 -2.10
N LYS A 23 -12.11 30.69 -1.01
CA LYS A 23 -13.05 31.83 -0.91
C LYS A 23 -12.77 32.89 -1.97
N ARG A 24 -11.49 33.22 -2.20
CA ARG A 24 -11.07 34.22 -3.21
C ARG A 24 -11.51 33.83 -4.63
N LEU A 25 -11.45 32.55 -4.96
CA LEU A 25 -11.76 32.05 -6.30
C LEU A 25 -13.26 31.74 -6.52
N LEU A 26 -14.11 31.93 -5.49
CA LEU A 26 -15.55 31.61 -5.53
C LEU A 26 -15.84 30.22 -6.09
N LEU A 27 -14.93 29.26 -5.84
CA LEU A 27 -15.10 27.91 -6.33
C LEU A 27 -16.28 27.26 -5.58
N PRO A 28 -17.20 26.57 -6.27
CA PRO A 28 -18.31 25.88 -5.61
C PRO A 28 -17.77 24.63 -4.90
N PHE A 29 -17.74 24.64 -3.56
CA PHE A 29 -17.29 23.49 -2.78
C PHE A 29 -18.40 22.44 -2.78
N LYS A 30 -18.25 21.43 -3.63
CA LYS A 30 -19.26 20.37 -3.79
C LYS A 30 -19.14 19.23 -2.77
N ARG A 31 -18.37 19.42 -1.69
CA ARG A 31 -18.22 18.46 -0.60
C ARG A 31 -18.22 19.21 0.72
N ASN A 32 -18.86 18.71 1.77
CA ASN A 32 -18.70 19.33 3.09
C ASN A 32 -17.29 19.00 3.61
N SER A 33 -16.61 19.99 4.19
CA SER A 33 -15.21 19.94 4.65
C SER A 33 -14.93 19.00 5.84
N PHE A 34 -15.87 18.10 6.16
CA PHE A 34 -15.77 17.14 7.26
C PHE A 34 -15.89 15.68 6.81
N ASP A 35 -16.23 15.42 5.53
CA ASP A 35 -16.30 14.07 4.97
C ASP A 35 -15.04 13.74 4.19
N VAL A 36 -13.87 14.03 4.78
CA VAL A 36 -12.59 13.57 4.25
C VAL A 36 -12.08 12.50 5.18
N GLU A 37 -12.33 11.25 4.82
CA GLU A 37 -11.82 10.11 5.55
C GLU A 37 -10.37 9.82 5.14
N MET A 38 -9.61 9.21 6.05
CA MET A 38 -8.32 8.61 5.70
C MET A 38 -8.45 7.62 4.51
N SER A 39 -9.67 7.09 4.29
CA SER A 39 -10.08 6.33 3.11
C SER A 39 -9.86 7.07 1.78
N ASP A 40 -10.15 8.36 1.74
CA ASP A 40 -10.08 9.20 0.53
C ASP A 40 -8.63 9.43 0.10
N PHE A 41 -7.71 9.35 1.06
CA PHE A 41 -6.27 9.42 0.85
C PHE A 41 -5.59 8.05 0.82
N LYS A 42 -6.35 6.94 0.81
CA LYS A 42 -5.75 5.62 0.55
C LYS A 42 -5.17 5.61 -0.86
N GLY A 43 -3.88 5.93 -0.95
CA GLY A 43 -3.07 5.61 -2.11
C GLY A 43 -3.23 4.14 -2.50
N LYS A 44 -2.90 3.83 -3.76
CA LYS A 44 -2.97 2.51 -4.45
C LYS A 44 -3.23 1.32 -3.52
N PRO A 45 -4.19 0.43 -3.86
CA PRO A 45 -4.63 -0.68 -3.02
C PRO A 45 -3.45 -1.30 -2.30
N ASN A 46 -3.55 -1.39 -0.97
CA ASN A 46 -2.47 -1.80 -0.09
C ASN A 46 -1.84 -3.08 -0.64
N ARG A 47 -0.71 -2.97 -1.35
CA ARG A 47 -0.04 -4.09 -2.04
C ARG A 47 0.21 -5.24 -1.07
N LEU A 48 0.37 -4.93 0.23
CA LEU A 48 0.47 -5.92 1.30
C LEU A 48 -0.80 -6.78 1.46
N LYS A 49 -2.00 -6.20 1.32
CA LYS A 49 -3.27 -6.93 1.36
C LYS A 49 -3.40 -7.86 0.16
N GLU A 50 -3.09 -7.39 -1.05
CA GLU A 50 -3.11 -8.22 -2.26
C GLU A 50 -2.11 -9.38 -2.16
N LEU A 51 -0.90 -9.08 -1.69
CA LEU A 51 0.15 -10.06 -1.45
C LEU A 51 -0.28 -11.14 -0.44
N ARG A 52 -0.90 -10.74 0.69
CA ARG A 52 -1.48 -11.67 1.66
C ARG A 52 -2.52 -12.58 1.02
N ASN A 53 -3.38 -12.03 0.17
CA ASN A 53 -4.40 -12.82 -0.53
C ASN A 53 -3.76 -13.82 -1.50
N ILE A 54 -2.74 -13.43 -2.27
CA ILE A 54 -2.01 -14.34 -3.17
C ILE A 54 -1.38 -15.49 -2.38
N ILE A 55 -0.67 -15.17 -1.29
CA ILE A 55 0.02 -16.17 -0.46
C ILE A 55 -0.99 -17.12 0.19
N LYS A 56 -2.10 -16.60 0.71
CA LYS A 56 -3.18 -17.40 1.31
C LYS A 56 -3.82 -18.34 0.30
N ARG A 57 -4.12 -17.88 -0.92
CA ARG A 57 -4.64 -18.74 -2.01
C ARG A 57 -3.67 -19.87 -2.40
N ARG A 58 -2.36 -19.65 -2.22
CA ARG A 58 -1.32 -20.67 -2.45
C ARG A 58 -1.10 -21.60 -1.24
N GLY A 59 -1.90 -21.47 -0.18
CA GLY A 59 -1.79 -22.24 1.06
C GLY A 59 -0.62 -21.80 1.96
N GLY A 60 -0.06 -20.61 1.73
CA GLY A 60 1.03 -20.06 2.54
C GLY A 60 0.57 -19.00 3.54
N LYS A 61 1.52 -18.52 4.35
CA LYS A 61 1.36 -17.45 5.34
C LYS A 61 2.44 -16.38 5.15
N LEU A 62 2.06 -15.12 5.00
CA LEU A 62 3.01 -14.00 5.01
C LEU A 62 3.51 -13.78 6.44
N LEU A 63 4.83 -13.67 6.62
CA LEU A 63 5.47 -13.46 7.92
C LEU A 63 6.03 -12.03 8.09
N SER A 64 6.13 -11.26 7.00
CA SER A 64 6.55 -9.86 7.04
C SER A 64 5.35 -8.94 7.28
N ASP A 65 5.46 -8.06 8.27
CA ASP A 65 4.42 -7.09 8.60
C ASP A 65 4.53 -5.77 7.82
N VAL A 66 5.67 -5.55 7.14
CA VAL A 66 5.97 -4.28 6.47
C VAL A 66 6.44 -4.52 5.02
N TYR A 67 5.80 -3.80 4.10
CA TYR A 67 6.26 -3.61 2.72
C TYR A 67 6.38 -2.09 2.49
N THR A 68 7.56 -1.52 2.75
CA THR A 68 7.87 -0.15 2.33
C THR A 68 8.19 -0.17 0.84
N LYS A 69 7.68 0.79 0.07
CA LYS A 69 7.62 0.91 -1.42
C LYS A 69 8.91 0.71 -2.25
N THR A 70 9.99 0.16 -1.71
CA THR A 70 11.15 -0.28 -2.47
C THR A 70 10.86 -1.66 -3.08
N ASP A 71 10.80 -1.72 -4.42
CA ASP A 71 10.55 -2.95 -5.18
C ASP A 71 11.62 -4.05 -4.93
N ASP A 72 12.74 -3.69 -4.28
CA ASP A 72 13.84 -4.59 -3.92
C ASP A 72 13.80 -5.20 -2.51
N LYS A 73 12.79 -4.89 -1.67
CA LYS A 73 12.71 -5.55 -0.36
C LYS A 73 12.12 -6.96 -0.49
N ASN A 74 12.94 -7.96 -0.15
CA ASN A 74 12.50 -9.32 0.04
C ASN A 74 11.50 -9.41 1.21
N ILE A 75 10.44 -10.16 1.01
CA ILE A 75 9.46 -10.51 2.04
C ILE A 75 9.67 -11.94 2.52
N LYS A 76 9.33 -12.19 3.78
CA LYS A 76 9.39 -13.51 4.40
C LYS A 76 8.00 -14.13 4.38
N LEU A 77 7.90 -15.38 3.92
CA LEU A 77 6.66 -16.14 3.93
C LEU A 77 6.90 -17.63 4.19
N GLN A 78 5.85 -18.30 4.67
CA GLN A 78 5.79 -19.74 4.91
C GLN A 78 4.91 -20.40 3.83
N CYS A 79 5.37 -21.49 3.21
CA CYS A 79 4.57 -22.30 2.28
C CYS A 79 3.57 -23.21 3.01
N LYS A 80 2.66 -23.86 2.27
CA LYS A 80 1.80 -24.96 2.77
C LYS A 80 2.60 -26.11 3.41
N CYS A 81 3.82 -26.32 2.92
CA CYS A 81 4.76 -27.33 3.39
C CYS A 81 5.54 -26.94 4.66
N GLY A 82 5.19 -25.83 5.32
CA GLY A 82 5.84 -25.34 6.53
C GLY A 82 7.19 -24.62 6.32
N ASN A 83 7.81 -24.72 5.14
CA ASN A 83 9.07 -24.05 4.82
C ASN A 83 8.96 -22.54 4.70
N ILE A 84 9.97 -21.86 5.21
CA ILE A 84 10.08 -20.41 5.24
C ILE A 84 11.16 -19.97 4.24
N TYR A 85 10.86 -18.97 3.42
CA TYR A 85 11.82 -18.40 2.48
C TYR A 85 11.59 -16.92 2.23
N LEU A 86 12.61 -16.27 1.67
CA LEU A 86 12.59 -14.88 1.23
C LEU A 86 12.30 -14.81 -0.27
N THR A 87 11.45 -13.87 -0.68
CA THR A 87 11.15 -13.66 -2.11
C THR A 87 10.82 -12.21 -2.41
N LYS A 88 10.99 -11.80 -3.67
CA LYS A 88 10.56 -10.47 -4.13
C LYS A 88 9.05 -10.44 -4.33
N PRO A 89 8.33 -9.41 -3.83
CA PRO A 89 6.89 -9.28 -4.04
C PRO A 89 6.48 -9.31 -5.51
N HIS A 90 7.26 -8.67 -6.39
CA HIS A 90 7.04 -8.68 -7.84
C HIS A 90 6.89 -10.11 -8.41
N SER A 91 7.72 -11.05 -7.95
CA SER A 91 7.68 -12.46 -8.38
C SER A 91 6.36 -13.15 -8.00
N LEU A 92 5.68 -12.71 -6.93
CA LEU A 92 4.41 -13.28 -6.52
C LEU A 92 3.22 -12.69 -7.30
N PHE A 93 3.32 -11.42 -7.75
CA PHE A 93 2.27 -10.74 -8.49
C PHE A 93 2.19 -11.14 -9.96
N TYR A 94 3.32 -11.15 -10.68
CA TYR A 94 3.33 -11.18 -12.15
C TYR A 94 3.69 -12.52 -12.75
N SER A 95 3.98 -13.53 -11.94
CA SER A 95 4.34 -14.82 -12.48
C SER A 95 3.56 -15.94 -11.81
N ASN A 96 3.46 -17.06 -12.53
CA ASN A 96 3.25 -18.40 -11.98
C ASN A 96 4.36 -18.79 -10.97
N GLY A 97 5.05 -17.82 -10.37
CA GLY A 97 6.41 -17.88 -9.87
C GLY A 97 6.57 -18.39 -8.46
N THR A 98 7.85 -18.68 -8.24
CA THR A 98 8.55 -19.20 -7.07
C THR A 98 7.63 -19.86 -6.05
N ARG A 99 7.15 -21.05 -6.44
CA ARG A 99 6.64 -22.02 -5.47
C ARG A 99 7.81 -22.55 -4.67
N CYS A 100 7.57 -22.82 -3.39
CA CYS A 100 8.58 -23.50 -2.58
C CYS A 100 8.98 -24.82 -3.25
N TYR A 101 10.27 -25.02 -3.50
CA TYR A 101 10.79 -26.25 -4.12
C TYR A 101 10.35 -27.50 -3.35
N LYS A 102 10.34 -27.42 -2.01
CA LYS A 102 9.85 -28.51 -1.17
C LYS A 102 8.36 -28.79 -1.37
N CYS A 103 7.51 -27.78 -1.60
CA CYS A 103 6.10 -28.03 -1.99
C CYS A 103 5.97 -28.81 -3.30
N ARG A 104 6.95 -28.68 -4.20
CA ARG A 104 6.94 -29.39 -5.48
C ARG A 104 7.41 -30.84 -5.35
N LEU A 105 8.26 -31.12 -4.35
CA LEU A 105 8.80 -32.46 -4.10
C LEU A 105 7.90 -33.33 -3.22
N VAL A 106 7.05 -32.73 -2.37
CA VAL A 106 6.05 -33.49 -1.62
C VAL A 106 5.01 -33.98 -2.62
N LYS A 107 5.11 -35.26 -3.01
CA LYS A 107 4.03 -36.00 -3.68
C LYS A 107 3.00 -36.33 -2.60
N ASP A 108 1.77 -35.88 -2.82
CA ASP A 108 0.59 -36.44 -2.14
C ASP A 108 0.41 -37.91 -2.56
#